data_AF-A0A7C5HAE4-F1
#
_entry.id   AF-A0A7C5HAE4-F1
#
_cell.length_a   1.000
_cell.length_b   1.000
_cell.length_c   1.000
_cell.angle_alpha   90.00
_cell.angle_beta   90.00
_cell.angle_gamma   90.00
#
_symmetry.space_group_name_H-M   'P 1'
#
loop_
_entity.id
_entity.type
_entity.pdbx_description
1 polymer ?
#
loop_
_entity_poly.entity_id
_entity_poly.type
_entity_poly.pdbx_seq_one_letter_code
_entity_poly.pdbx_strand_id
1 'polypeptide(L)'
;MGSRRPFTAMNAQRIKKELITLTKLLIQTPSPSGHEKDVADIIAHEMKRLQYNEVIIDDIGNVIGIIKGESNKPSILFTTHMDHVPPGEREKWLFDPFEGVIEDGYIYGCGAADAKGPLVIQLLRKHV
;
A
#
# COMPACT_ATOMS: atom_id res chain seq x y z
N MET A 1 27.54 -2.00 -7.76
CA MET A 1 27.40 -0.57 -8.12
C MET A 1 26.10 -0.39 -8.89
N GLY A 2 24.96 -0.23 -8.19
CA GLY A 2 23.69 0.12 -8.82
C GLY A 2 23.64 1.61 -9.10
N SER A 3 23.51 2.00 -10.37
CA SER A 3 23.35 3.40 -10.75
C SER A 3 21.99 3.91 -10.26
N ARG A 4 21.99 4.70 -9.18
CA ARG A 4 20.77 5.39 -8.73
C ARG A 4 20.25 6.27 -9.85
N ARG A 5 19.11 5.92 -10.45
CA ARG A 5 18.49 6.78 -11.46
C ARG A 5 18.07 8.10 -10.79
N PRO A 6 18.34 9.26 -11.41
CA PRO A 6 17.92 10.53 -10.86
C PRO A 6 16.38 10.60 -10.77
N PHE A 7 15.89 11.20 -9.69
CA PHE A 7 14.47 11.51 -9.53
C PHE A 7 14.12 12.64 -10.50
N THR A 8 13.42 12.31 -11.59
CA THR A 8 12.98 13.26 -12.61
C THR A 8 11.50 13.55 -12.46
N ALA A 9 11.01 14.66 -13.01
CA ALA A 9 9.58 14.99 -13.04
C ALA A 9 8.72 13.87 -13.68
N MET A 10 9.26 13.21 -14.71
CA MET A 10 8.61 12.08 -15.39
C MET A 10 8.50 10.85 -14.46
N ASN A 11 9.49 10.61 -13.60
CA ASN A 11 9.44 9.57 -12.58
C ASN A 11 8.43 9.92 -11.48
N ALA A 12 8.35 11.18 -11.06
CA ALA A 12 7.40 11.62 -10.03
C ALA A 12 5.95 11.43 -10.47
N GLN A 13 5.60 11.78 -11.71
CA GLN A 13 4.24 11.60 -12.23
C GLN A 13 3.84 10.13 -12.34
N ARG A 14 4.78 9.26 -12.76
CA ARG A 14 4.56 7.82 -12.82
C ARG A 14 4.32 7.22 -11.43
N ILE A 15 5.17 7.56 -10.45
CA ILE A 15 5.03 7.11 -9.07
C ILE A 15 3.71 7.59 -8.48
N LYS A 16 3.33 8.85 -8.70
CA LYS A 16 2.03 9.39 -8.26
C LYS A 16 0.87 8.57 -8.83
N LYS A 17 0.92 8.20 -10.11
CA LYS A 17 -0.12 7.36 -10.72
C LYS A 17 -0.16 5.96 -10.11
N GLU A 18 1.00 5.32 -9.91
CA GLU A 18 1.09 4.00 -9.28
C GLU A 18 0.54 4.01 -7.85
N LEU A 19 0.91 5.01 -7.03
CA LEU A 19 0.39 5.22 -5.68
C LEU A 19 -1.13 5.34 -5.70
N ILE A 20 -1.68 6.22 -6.53
CA ILE A 20 -3.13 6.45 -6.63
C ILE A 20 -3.86 5.17 -7.06
N THR A 21 -3.36 4.48 -8.09
CA THR A 21 -4.00 3.26 -8.60
C THR A 21 -4.02 2.17 -7.55
N LEU A 22 -2.91 1.95 -6.83
CA LEU A 22 -2.88 0.91 -5.81
C LEU A 22 -3.71 1.29 -4.58
N THR A 23 -3.67 2.55 -4.12
CA THR A 23 -4.54 3.00 -3.00
C THR A 23 -6.01 2.83 -3.35
N LYS A 24 -6.44 3.18 -4.58
CA LYS A 24 -7.81 2.93 -5.05
C LYS A 24 -8.17 1.45 -5.00
N LEU A 25 -7.30 0.58 -5.50
CA LEU A 25 -7.52 -0.87 -5.46
C LEU A 25 -7.71 -1.38 -4.02
N LEU A 26 -6.89 -0.90 -3.07
CA LEU A 26 -7.01 -1.31 -1.68
C LEU A 26 -8.26 -0.76 -0.98
N ILE A 27 -8.75 0.43 -1.36
CA ILE A 27 -10.03 0.96 -0.89
C ILE A 27 -11.20 0.13 -1.46
N GLN A 28 -11.11 -0.25 -2.73
CA GLN A 28 -12.08 -1.09 -3.43
C GLN A 28 -12.06 -2.55 -2.98
N THR A 29 -11.14 -2.92 -2.08
CA THR A 29 -11.04 -4.26 -1.48
C THR A 29 -11.37 -4.14 0.01
N PRO A 30 -12.66 -4.30 0.41
CA PRO A 30 -13.05 -4.24 1.80
C PRO A 30 -12.27 -5.23 2.65
N SER A 31 -11.80 -4.78 3.80
CA SER A 31 -11.00 -5.58 4.73
C SER A 31 -11.27 -5.13 6.16
N PRO A 32 -12.48 -5.38 6.71
CA PRO A 32 -12.70 -5.20 8.13
C PRO A 32 -11.78 -6.12 8.93
N SER A 33 -11.52 -5.78 10.19
CA SER A 33 -10.63 -6.56 11.06
C SER A 33 -11.04 -8.05 11.06
N GLY A 34 -10.06 -8.93 10.86
CA GLY A 34 -10.24 -10.38 10.72
C GLY A 34 -10.59 -10.87 9.30
N HIS A 35 -10.73 -9.98 8.32
CA HIS A 35 -11.07 -10.30 6.92
C HIS A 35 -10.09 -9.66 5.92
N GLU A 36 -8.80 -9.59 6.28
CA GLU A 36 -7.77 -8.87 5.55
C GLU A 36 -7.14 -9.68 4.41
N LYS A 37 -7.53 -10.95 4.24
CA LYS A 37 -6.88 -11.91 3.33
C LYS A 37 -6.68 -11.38 1.91
N ASP A 38 -7.72 -10.80 1.31
CA ASP A 38 -7.63 -10.34 -0.09
C ASP A 38 -6.67 -9.15 -0.23
N VAL A 39 -6.63 -8.27 0.76
CA VAL A 39 -5.67 -7.16 0.83
C VAL A 39 -4.26 -7.70 1.06
N ALA A 40 -4.09 -8.71 1.92
CA ALA A 40 -2.82 -9.36 2.17
C ALA A 40 -2.26 -9.99 0.88
N ASP A 41 -3.11 -10.67 0.10
CA ASP A 41 -2.74 -11.27 -1.17
C ASP A 41 -2.30 -10.22 -2.20
N ILE A 42 -3.01 -9.09 -2.29
CA ILE A 42 -2.62 -7.96 -3.16
C ILE A 42 -1.26 -7.41 -2.75
N ILE A 43 -1.01 -7.18 -1.45
CA ILE A 43 0.25 -6.62 -0.96
C ILE A 43 1.40 -7.60 -1.22
N ALA A 44 1.22 -8.88 -0.95
CA ALA A 44 2.23 -9.90 -1.22
C ALA A 44 2.54 -10.00 -2.72
N HIS A 45 1.52 -9.89 -3.58
CA HIS A 45 1.71 -9.82 -5.03
C HIS A 45 2.55 -8.60 -5.43
N GLU A 46 2.20 -7.43 -4.91
CA GLU A 46 2.93 -6.19 -5.20
C GLU A 46 4.37 -6.22 -4.68
N MET A 47 4.64 -6.76 -3.49
CA MET A 47 6.01 -6.95 -3.00
C MET A 47 6.83 -7.86 -3.92
N LYS A 48 6.23 -8.93 -4.45
CA LYS A 48 6.89 -9.82 -5.43
C LYS A 48 7.14 -9.09 -6.75
N ARG A 49 6.17 -8.33 -7.25
CA ARG A 49 6.30 -7.50 -8.47
C ARG A 49 7.42 -6.47 -8.33
N LEU A 50 7.56 -5.88 -7.14
CA LEU A 50 8.63 -4.95 -6.77
C LEU A 50 9.95 -5.65 -6.43
N GLN A 51 10.03 -6.97 -6.57
CA GLN A 51 11.22 -7.79 -6.39
C GLN A 51 11.80 -7.71 -4.97
N TYR A 52 10.99 -7.64 -3.92
CA TYR A 52 11.48 -7.83 -2.56
C TYR A 52 12.28 -9.15 -2.47
N ASN A 53 13.32 -9.19 -1.64
CA ASN A 53 14.18 -10.37 -1.53
C ASN A 53 13.41 -11.56 -0.96
N GLU A 54 12.54 -11.30 0.02
CA GLU A 54 11.66 -12.29 0.63
C GLU A 54 10.28 -11.66 0.84
N VAL A 55 9.23 -12.46 0.64
CA VAL A 55 7.83 -12.09 0.87
C VAL A 55 7.15 -13.25 1.57
N ILE A 56 6.69 -13.01 2.78
CA ILE A 56 6.11 -14.02 3.67
C ILE A 56 4.71 -13.54 4.08
N ILE A 57 3.75 -14.46 4.12
CA ILE A 57 2.49 -14.27 4.85
C ILE A 57 2.58 -15.23 6.03
N ASP A 58 2.53 -14.70 7.26
CA ASP A 58 2.61 -15.54 8.47
C ASP A 58 1.27 -16.25 8.77
N ASP A 59 1.28 -17.11 9.79
CA ASP A 59 0.12 -17.95 10.14
C ASP A 59 -1.12 -17.14 10.59
N ILE A 60 -0.96 -15.86 10.92
CA ILE A 60 -2.05 -14.95 11.32
C ILE A 60 -2.38 -13.91 10.24
N GLY A 61 -1.74 -13.99 9.06
CA GLY A 61 -2.06 -13.18 7.89
C GLY A 61 -1.25 -11.90 7.72
N ASN A 62 -0.21 -11.64 8.53
CA ASN A 62 0.65 -10.47 8.30
C ASN A 62 1.50 -10.67 7.05
N VAL A 63 1.64 -9.61 6.24
CA VAL A 63 2.51 -9.62 5.07
C VAL A 63 3.86 -8.98 5.41
N ILE A 64 4.93 -9.75 5.31
CA ILE A 64 6.29 -9.35 5.65
C ILE A 64 7.14 -9.33 4.38
N GLY A 65 7.65 -8.15 4.02
CA GLY A 65 8.57 -7.96 2.91
C GLY A 65 9.97 -7.61 3.40
N ILE A 66 11.00 -8.30 2.91
CA ILE A 66 12.40 -8.03 3.26
C ILE A 66 13.15 -7.50 2.04
N ILE A 67 13.84 -6.36 2.21
CA ILE A 67 14.84 -5.86 1.27
C ILE A 67 16.21 -5.97 1.94
N LYS A 68 17.10 -6.80 1.37
CA LYS A 68 18.45 -7.03 1.89
C LYS A 68 19.36 -5.86 1.48
N GLY A 69 19.95 -5.19 2.47
CA GLY A 69 21.00 -4.21 2.27
C GLY A 69 22.37 -4.86 2.04
N GLU A 70 23.37 -4.06 1.68
CA GLU A 70 24.71 -4.52 1.31
C GLU A 70 25.70 -4.62 2.51
N SER A 71 25.27 -4.37 3.75
CA SER A 71 26.17 -4.25 4.91
C SER A 71 25.54 -4.69 6.22
N ASN A 72 26.35 -5.01 7.24
CA ASN A 72 25.93 -5.31 8.63
C ASN A 72 25.42 -4.08 9.40
N LYS A 73 24.70 -3.17 8.73
CA LYS A 73 24.06 -2.02 9.38
C LYS A 73 22.74 -2.43 10.03
N PRO A 74 22.24 -1.66 11.00
CA PRO A 74 20.92 -1.88 11.58
C PRO A 74 19.81 -1.91 10.52
N SER A 75 18.83 -2.80 10.71
CA SER A 75 17.61 -2.86 9.91
C SER A 75 16.62 -1.76 10.32
N ILE A 76 15.81 -1.30 9.37
CA ILE A 76 14.67 -0.40 9.63
C ILE A 76 13.40 -1.18 9.33
N LEU A 77 12.45 -1.17 10.27
CA LEU A 77 11.11 -1.73 10.09
C LEU A 77 10.13 -0.59 9.81
N PHE A 78 9.44 -0.69 8.68
CA PHE A 78 8.23 0.09 8.42
C PHE A 78 7.03 -0.81 8.70
N THR A 79 6.04 -0.28 9.42
CA THR A 79 4.84 -1.02 9.80
C THR A 79 3.60 -0.17 9.62
N THR A 80 2.49 -0.84 9.34
CA THR A 80 1.14 -0.33 9.12
C THR A 80 0.18 -1.51 9.31
N HIS A 81 -1.12 -1.25 9.29
CA HIS A 81 -2.13 -2.31 9.31
C HIS A 81 -2.93 -2.34 7.99
N MET A 82 -3.55 -3.48 7.72
CA MET A 82 -4.31 -3.73 6.50
C MET A 82 -5.80 -3.53 6.69
N ASP A 83 -6.31 -3.70 7.90
CA ASP A 83 -7.73 -3.60 8.18
C ASP A 83 -8.22 -2.15 8.16
N HIS A 84 -9.55 -1.99 8.12
CA HIS A 84 -10.18 -0.70 8.32
C HIS A 84 -11.40 -0.85 9.25
N VAL A 85 -11.74 0.24 9.92
CA VAL A 85 -13.01 0.34 10.65
C VAL A 85 -14.17 0.33 9.64
N PRO A 86 -15.27 -0.41 9.88
CA PRO A 86 -16.44 -0.37 9.01
C PRO A 86 -16.93 1.07 8.76
N PRO A 87 -17.35 1.42 7.53
CA PRO A 87 -17.68 2.79 7.18
C PRO A 87 -18.96 3.33 7.84
N GLY A 88 -19.73 2.51 8.55
CA GLY A 88 -21.04 2.88 9.08
C GLY A 88 -22.11 2.99 7.99
N GLU A 89 -23.07 3.89 8.19
CA GLU A 89 -24.18 4.16 7.26
C GLU A 89 -23.68 4.82 5.97
N ARG A 90 -23.95 4.20 4.82
CA ARG A 90 -23.46 4.67 3.50
C ARG A 90 -24.03 6.03 3.12
N GLU A 91 -25.26 6.33 3.54
CA GLU A 91 -25.98 7.57 3.27
C GLU A 91 -25.32 8.80 3.91
N LYS A 92 -24.46 8.60 4.92
CA LYS A 92 -23.69 9.66 5.57
C LYS A 92 -22.39 10.00 4.84
N TRP A 93 -22.03 9.24 3.80
CA TRP A 93 -20.82 9.50 3.02
C TRP A 93 -21.12 10.42 1.84
N LEU A 94 -20.16 11.29 1.51
CA LEU A 94 -20.20 12.11 0.29
C LEU A 94 -20.04 11.27 -0.99
N PHE A 95 -19.27 10.19 -0.89
CA PHE A 95 -18.98 9.23 -1.97
C PHE A 95 -19.13 7.81 -1.44
N ASP A 96 -19.35 6.81 -2.30
CA ASP A 96 -19.37 5.43 -1.83
C ASP A 96 -18.03 5.09 -1.13
N PRO A 97 -18.06 4.55 0.10
CA PRO A 97 -16.87 4.32 0.90
C PRO A 97 -15.85 3.39 0.22
N PHE A 98 -16.26 2.56 -0.72
CA PHE A 98 -15.38 1.61 -1.39
C PHE A 98 -15.06 2.00 -2.84
N GLU A 99 -15.49 3.18 -3.31
CA GLU A 99 -15.23 3.61 -4.69
C GLU A 99 -13.81 4.17 -4.88
N GLY A 100 -13.25 4.82 -3.85
CA GLY A 100 -11.93 5.45 -3.94
C GLY A 100 -11.91 6.75 -4.75
N VAL A 101 -12.98 7.57 -4.70
CA VAL A 101 -13.13 8.79 -5.52
C VAL A 101 -11.95 9.74 -5.35
N ILE A 102 -11.55 10.41 -6.44
CA ILE A 102 -10.54 11.49 -6.38
C ILE A 102 -11.24 12.79 -6.74
N GLU A 103 -11.25 13.73 -5.80
CA GLU A 103 -11.83 15.05 -5.97
C GLU A 103 -10.97 16.08 -5.25
N ASP A 104 -10.79 17.26 -5.86
CA ASP A 104 -10.02 18.38 -5.31
C ASP A 104 -8.61 18.05 -4.78
N GLY A 105 -7.96 17.06 -5.40
CA GLY A 105 -6.61 16.61 -5.04
C GLY A 105 -6.55 15.63 -3.88
N TYR A 106 -7.70 15.20 -3.35
CA TYR A 106 -7.83 14.20 -2.29
C TYR A 106 -8.36 12.89 -2.86
N ILE A 107 -8.07 11.78 -2.17
CA ILE A 107 -8.70 10.48 -2.40
C ILE A 107 -9.62 10.16 -1.23
N TYR A 108 -10.88 9.87 -1.53
CA TYR A 108 -11.94 9.59 -0.58
C TYR A 108 -12.28 8.10 -0.60
N GLY A 109 -12.42 7.52 0.58
CA GLY A 109 -12.80 6.12 0.75
C GLY A 109 -12.46 5.61 2.12
N CYS A 110 -13.13 4.52 2.52
CA CYS A 110 -12.88 3.83 3.75
C CYS A 110 -11.45 3.27 3.77
N GLY A 111 -10.75 3.56 4.85
CA GLY A 111 -9.34 3.23 5.01
C GLY A 111 -8.37 4.06 4.15
N ALA A 112 -8.82 5.03 3.36
CA ALA A 112 -7.92 5.86 2.54
C ALA A 112 -6.82 6.52 3.39
N ALA A 113 -7.21 7.16 4.50
CA ALA A 113 -6.30 7.74 5.47
C ALA A 113 -5.76 6.70 6.48
N ASP A 114 -6.59 5.72 6.87
CA ASP A 114 -6.30 4.76 7.94
C ASP A 114 -6.60 3.30 7.52
N ALA A 115 -5.67 2.57 6.90
CA ALA A 115 -4.31 3.02 6.58
C ALA A 115 -3.85 2.67 5.16
N LYS A 116 -4.76 2.53 4.19
CA LYS A 116 -4.44 2.13 2.80
C LYS A 116 -3.47 3.10 2.12
N GLY A 117 -3.64 4.41 2.28
CA GLY A 117 -2.72 5.41 1.74
C GLY A 117 -1.31 5.28 2.32
N PRO A 118 -1.14 5.36 3.66
CA PRO A 118 0.14 5.12 4.32
C PRO A 118 0.79 3.79 3.96
N LEU A 119 0.00 2.71 3.89
CA LEU A 119 0.47 1.37 3.53
C LEU A 119 1.08 1.35 2.13
N VAL A 120 0.39 1.92 1.15
CA VAL A 120 0.86 1.96 -0.25
C VAL A 120 2.15 2.78 -0.39
N ILE A 121 2.30 3.86 0.39
CA ILE A 121 3.54 4.65 0.43
C ILE A 121 4.72 3.81 0.96
N GLN A 122 4.50 2.99 1.99
CA GLN A 122 5.54 2.10 2.53
C GLN A 122 5.94 1.00 1.54
N LEU A 123 5.01 0.54 0.72
CA LEU A 123 5.23 -0.54 -0.24
C LEU A 123 6.04 -0.12 -1.47
N LEU A 124 5.76 1.05 -2.05
CA LEU A 124 6.23 1.41 -3.40
C LEU A 124 7.69 1.85 -3.51
N ARG A 125 8.63 1.23 -2.78
CA ARG A 125 10.06 1.56 -2.92
C ARG A 125 11.00 0.36 -2.91
N LYS A 126 11.23 -0.18 -4.11
CA LYS A 126 12.51 -0.76 -4.52
C LYS A 126 12.95 -0.11 -5.84
N HIS A 127 13.86 0.85 -5.77
CA HIS A 127 14.66 1.29 -6.91
C HIS A 127 16.10 0.87 -6.63
N VAL A 128 16.48 -0.27 -7.21
CA VAL A 128 17.89 -0.69 -7.32
C VAL A 128 18.55 0.06 -8.47
#